data_AF-A0A9E4YKJ1-F1
#
_entry.id   AF-A0A9E4YKJ1-F1
#
_cell.length_a   1.000
_cell.length_b   1.000
_cell.length_c   1.000
_cell.angle_alpha   90.00
_cell.angle_beta   90.00
_cell.angle_gamma   90.00
#
_symmetry.space_group_name_H-M   'P 1'
#
loop_
_entity.id
_entity.type
_entity.pdbx_description
1 polymer ?
#
loop_
_entity_poly.entity_id
_entity_poly.type
_entity_poly.pdbx_seq_one_letter_code
_entity_poly.pdbx_strand_id
1 'polypeptide(L)'
;MNAYAVNGRMILNNGFHRLYALMRRGVQTVPIVVQKVNDSDLEFPPVVSGLPKDYLLKSARPALLKDFFDEALLRPLKTRTRLKTVKIGWGVEQFEVPAIDAGRRN
;
A
#
# COMPACT_ATOMS: atom_id res chain seq x y z
N MET A 1 0.86 0.25 9.50
CA MET A 1 1.25 1.15 8.39
C MET A 1 2.76 1.06 8.24
N ASN A 2 3.30 1.23 7.04
CA ASN A 2 4.75 1.20 6.84
C ASN A 2 5.27 2.47 6.15
N ALA A 3 6.53 2.78 6.43
CA ALA A 3 7.25 3.91 5.86
C ALA A 3 8.69 3.53 5.52
N TYR A 4 9.27 4.21 4.55
CA TYR A 4 10.69 4.16 4.21
C TYR A 4 11.42 5.34 4.85
N ALA A 5 12.53 5.08 5.52
CA ALA A 5 13.50 6.10 5.92
C ALA A 5 14.66 6.09 4.92
N VAL A 6 14.78 7.14 4.11
CA VAL A 6 15.72 7.23 2.98
C VAL A 6 16.20 8.67 2.83
N ASN A 7 17.51 8.89 2.71
CA ASN A 7 18.11 10.22 2.51
C ASN A 7 17.59 11.30 3.48
N GLY A 8 17.39 10.95 4.76
CA GLY A 8 16.85 11.85 5.78
C GLY A 8 15.34 12.15 5.66
N ARG A 9 14.64 11.50 4.73
CA ARG A 9 13.19 11.63 4.52
C ARG A 9 12.46 10.41 5.06
N MET A 10 11.25 10.63 5.57
CA MET A 10 10.33 9.58 5.95
C MET A 10 9.14 9.56 4.98
N ILE A 11 9.05 8.50 4.18
CA ILE A 11 8.07 8.38 3.10
C ILE A 11 7.08 7.28 3.48
N LEU A 12 5.81 7.64 3.62
CA LEU A 12 4.75 6.67 3.87
C LEU A 12 4.55 5.80 2.62
N ASN A 13 4.84 4.52 2.74
CA ASN A 13 4.60 3.58 1.65
C ASN A 13 3.12 3.25 1.52
N ASN A 14 2.46 3.03 2.64
CA ASN A 14 1.01 2.83 2.69
C ASN A 14 0.39 3.54 3.89
N GLY A 15 -0.93 3.72 3.81
CA GLY A 15 -1.73 4.15 4.96
C GLY A 15 -1.68 5.63 5.27
N PHE A 16 -1.27 6.51 4.35
CA PHE A 16 -1.41 7.96 4.52
C PHE A 16 -2.86 8.36 4.85
N HIS A 17 -3.84 7.73 4.20
CA HIS A 17 -5.28 7.94 4.45
C HIS A 17 -5.70 7.48 5.86
N ARG A 18 -5.11 6.38 6.36
CA ARG A 18 -5.36 5.89 7.73
C ARG A 18 -4.73 6.82 8.75
N LEU A 19 -3.49 7.25 8.52
CA LEU A 19 -2.79 8.17 9.40
C LEU A 19 -3.49 9.54 9.44
N TYR A 20 -3.91 10.06 8.28
CA TYR A 20 -4.76 11.25 8.18
C TYR A 20 -6.04 11.11 9.00
N ALA A 21 -6.78 9.99 8.86
CA ALA A 21 -8.01 9.75 9.61
C ALA A 21 -7.78 9.67 11.13
N LEU A 22 -6.69 9.04 11.57
CA LEU A 22 -6.31 8.96 12.98
C LEU A 22 -5.97 10.36 13.54
N MET A 23 -5.13 11.12 12.82
CA MET A 23 -4.75 12.47 13.21
C MET A 23 -5.95 13.43 13.24
N ARG A 24 -6.85 13.33 12.25
CA ARG A 24 -8.10 14.12 12.23
C ARG A 24 -9.03 13.79 13.41
N ARG A 25 -8.93 12.59 13.99
CA ARG A 25 -9.65 12.19 15.21
C ARG A 25 -8.92 12.57 16.51
N GLY A 26 -7.81 13.31 16.42
CA GLY A 26 -7.04 13.77 17.57
C GLY A 26 -5.98 12.77 18.08
N VAL A 27 -5.72 11.68 17.35
CA VAL A 27 -4.65 10.74 17.72
C VAL A 27 -3.30 11.39 17.43
N GLN A 28 -2.50 11.62 18.48
CA GLN A 28 -1.20 12.31 18.38
C GLN A 28 -0.03 11.38 18.08
N THR A 29 -0.12 10.11 18.47
CA THR A 29 0.96 9.14 18.32
C THR A 29 0.44 7.86 17.70
N VAL A 30 1.11 7.41 16.64
CA VAL A 30 0.69 6.23 15.90
C VAL A 30 1.93 5.37 15.62
N PRO A 31 1.96 4.10 16.07
CA PRO A 31 3.08 3.21 15.78
C PRO A 31 3.09 2.83 14.29
N ILE A 32 4.25 2.95 13.67
CA ILE A 32 4.48 2.58 12.27
C ILE A 32 5.75 1.74 12.14
N VAL A 33 5.78 0.85 11.15
CA VAL A 33 6.98 0.10 10.81
C VAL A 33 7.84 0.94 9.88
N VAL A 34 9.08 1.19 10.27
CA VAL A 34 10.04 1.95 9.47
C VAL A 34 11.05 1.02 8.85
N GLN A 35 11.14 1.04 7.52
CA GLN A 35 12.15 0.33 6.75
C GLN A 35 13.26 1.32 6.39
N LYS A 36 14.46 1.08 6.90
CA LYS A 36 15.63 1.88 6.54
C LYS A 36 16.11 1.45 5.15
N VAL A 37 16.24 2.42 4.26
CA VAL A 37 16.75 2.22 2.90
C VAL A 37 18.10 2.92 2.81
N ASN A 38 19.14 2.14 2.52
CA ASN A 38 20.51 2.65 2.43
C ASN A 38 20.86 3.03 0.99
N ASP A 39 20.40 2.22 0.03
CA ASP A 39 20.59 2.47 -1.40
C ASP A 39 19.22 2.72 -2.06
N SER A 40 18.94 3.98 -2.38
CA SER A 40 17.66 4.36 -2.99
C SER A 40 17.50 3.93 -4.45
N ASP A 41 18.57 3.51 -5.12
CA ASP A 41 18.49 3.01 -6.49
C ASP A 41 18.20 1.51 -6.55
N LEU A 42 18.67 0.76 -5.56
CA LEU A 42 18.43 -0.68 -5.46
C LEU A 42 17.20 -1.04 -4.61
N GLU A 43 16.99 -0.39 -3.47
CA GLU A 43 16.03 -0.84 -2.45
C GLU A 43 14.72 -0.03 -2.46
N PHE A 44 14.72 1.18 -3.02
CA PHE A 44 13.53 2.04 -3.04
C PHE A 44 12.66 1.75 -4.27
N PRO A 45 11.35 1.48 -4.09
CA PRO A 45 10.46 1.17 -5.20
C PRO A 45 10.31 2.36 -6.18
N PRO A 46 10.14 2.09 -7.49
CA PRO A 46 10.04 3.15 -8.51
C PRO A 46 8.79 4.01 -8.35
N VAL A 47 7.73 3.47 -7.75
CA VAL A 47 6.46 4.17 -7.48
C VAL A 47 5.99 3.84 -6.07
N VAL A 48 5.57 4.85 -5.31
CA VAL A 48 4.99 4.71 -3.97
C VAL A 48 3.68 5.47 -3.91
N SER A 49 2.59 4.79 -3.53
CA SER A 49 1.25 5.40 -3.43
C SER A 49 0.82 6.16 -4.71
N GLY A 50 1.25 5.68 -5.89
CA GLY A 50 0.96 6.31 -7.19
C GLY A 50 1.86 7.49 -7.55
N LEU A 51 2.85 7.83 -6.72
CA LEU A 51 3.82 8.89 -6.96
C LEU A 51 5.17 8.31 -7.40
N PRO A 52 5.86 8.92 -8.38
CA PRO A 52 7.15 8.43 -8.84
C PRO A 52 8.26 8.68 -7.80
N LYS A 53 9.24 7.78 -7.76
CA LYS A 53 10.43 7.87 -6.89
C LYS A 53 11.09 9.24 -6.94
N ASP A 54 11.31 9.75 -8.14
CA ASP A 54 12.00 11.03 -8.35
C ASP A 54 11.24 12.21 -7.71
N TYR A 55 9.91 12.21 -7.76
CA TYR A 55 9.13 13.23 -7.07
C TYR A 55 9.32 13.16 -5.55
N LEU A 56 9.37 11.97 -4.98
CA LEU A 56 9.48 11.80 -3.53
C LEU A 56 10.89 12.08 -2.99
N LEU A 57 11.92 11.69 -3.75
CA LEU A 57 13.32 11.79 -3.33
C LEU A 57 13.99 13.10 -3.77
N LYS A 58 13.70 13.59 -4.99
CA LYS A 58 14.42 14.72 -5.60
C LYS A 58 13.66 16.04 -5.51
N SER A 59 12.34 16.02 -5.33
CA SER A 59 11.58 17.28 -5.15
C SER A 59 12.01 18.01 -3.88
N ALA A 60 12.18 19.33 -3.98
CA ALA A 60 12.48 20.19 -2.83
C ALA A 60 11.39 20.14 -1.76
N ARG A 61 10.11 20.05 -2.17
CA ARG A 61 8.96 19.94 -1.28
C ARG A 61 7.90 18.99 -1.89
N PRO A 62 8.03 17.67 -1.69
CA PRO A 62 6.94 16.75 -2.01
C PRO A 62 5.75 17.00 -1.08
N ALA A 63 4.56 16.53 -1.47
CA ALA A 63 3.36 16.61 -0.65
C ALA A 63 3.58 15.93 0.71
N LEU A 64 3.26 16.66 1.78
CA LEU A 64 3.41 16.20 3.16
C LEU A 64 2.04 15.89 3.77
N LEU A 65 2.04 15.02 4.78
CA LEU A 65 0.80 14.69 5.48
C LEU A 65 0.12 15.91 6.11
N LYS A 66 0.91 16.88 6.59
CA LYS A 66 0.39 18.14 7.15
C LYS A 66 -0.36 18.99 6.13
N ASP A 67 -0.01 18.90 4.84
CA ASP A 67 -0.64 19.68 3.78
C ASP A 67 -2.12 19.27 3.61
N PHE A 68 -2.53 18.07 4.03
CA PHE A 68 -3.93 17.63 4.04
C PHE A 68 -4.79 18.26 5.14
N PHE A 69 -4.19 19.01 6.07
CA PHE A 69 -4.89 19.74 7.13
C PHE A 69 -4.99 21.24 6.84
N ASP A 70 -4.34 21.71 5.78
CA ASP A 70 -4.42 23.08 5.33
C ASP A 70 -5.57 23.24 4.34
N GLU A 71 -6.66 23.89 4.78
CA GLU A 71 -7.84 24.10 3.95
C GLU A 71 -7.56 24.92 2.69
N ALA A 72 -6.51 25.76 2.68
CA ALA A 72 -6.11 26.52 1.50
C ALA A 72 -5.52 25.65 0.38
N LEU A 73 -5.02 24.45 0.72
CA LEU A 73 -4.45 23.49 -0.23
C LEU A 73 -5.49 22.44 -0.69
N LEU A 74 -6.65 22.39 -0.05
CA LEU A 74 -7.67 21.39 -0.33
C LEU A 74 -8.69 21.87 -1.36
N ARG A 75 -9.02 21.00 -2.31
CA ARG A 75 -10.14 21.20 -3.23
C ARG A 75 -11.15 20.05 -3.09
N PRO A 76 -12.39 20.30 -2.64
CA PRO A 76 -13.39 19.25 -2.51
C PRO A 76 -13.78 18.72 -3.89
N LEU A 77 -13.61 17.41 -4.09
CA LEU A 77 -14.01 16.73 -5.31
C LEU A 77 -15.38 16.06 -5.09
N LYS A 78 -16.39 16.47 -5.86
CA LYS A 78 -17.68 15.77 -5.90
C LYS A 78 -17.53 14.50 -6.74
N THR A 79 -17.52 13.34 -6.09
CA THR A 79 -17.49 12.03 -6.76
C THR A 79 -18.91 11.47 -6.89
N ARG A 80 -19.22 10.86 -8.04
CA ARG A 80 -20.46 10.10 -8.24
C ARG A 80 -20.40 8.80 -7.43
N THR A 81 -21.51 8.44 -6.78
CA THR A 81 -21.65 7.15 -6.08
C THR A 81 -21.30 6.00 -7.01
N ARG A 82 -20.33 5.16 -6.62
CA ARG A 82 -19.93 3.96 -7.38
C ARG A 82 -20.63 2.75 -6.80
N LEU A 83 -21.32 1.98 -7.64
CA LEU A 83 -21.79 0.63 -7.28
C LEU A 83 -20.62 -0.33 -7.42
N LYS A 84 -20.18 -0.90 -6.29
CA LYS A 84 -19.12 -1.92 -6.27
C LYS A 84 -19.75 -3.31 -6.29
N THR A 85 -19.82 -3.92 -7.46
CA THR A 85 -20.28 -5.31 -7.61
C THR A 85 -19.10 -6.26 -7.46
N VAL A 86 -19.23 -7.27 -6.60
CA VAL A 86 -18.23 -8.33 -6.42
C VAL A 86 -18.84 -9.62 -6.94
N LYS A 87 -18.24 -10.21 -7.98
CA LYS A 87 -18.61 -11.54 -8.47
C LYS A 87 -17.65 -12.56 -7.88
N ILE A 88 -18.19 -13.51 -7.12
CA ILE A 88 -17.43 -14.62 -6.54
C ILE A 88 -17.70 -15.84 -7.42
N GLY A 89 -16.63 -16.45 -7.93
CA GLY A 89 -16.68 -17.78 -8.55
C GLY A 89 -15.97 -18.77 -7.65
N TRP A 90 -16.58 -19.92 -7.39
CA TRP A 90 -15.89 -21.07 -6.82
C TRP A 90 -16.00 -22.25 -7.80
N GLY A 91 -15.00 -23.12 -7.80
CA GLY A 91 -15.02 -24.41 -8.50
C GLY A 91 -14.51 -25.51 -7.57
N VAL A 92 -14.99 -26.74 -7.78
CA VAL A 92 -14.45 -27.95 -7.15
C VAL A 92 -13.93 -28.81 -8.30
N GLU A 93 -12.63 -29.07 -8.30
CA GLU A 93 -12.02 -30.02 -9.24
C GLU A 93 -11.83 -31.35 -8.53
N GLN A 94 -12.39 -32.40 -9.11
CA GLN A 94 -12.27 -33.77 -8.64
C GLN A 94 -11.60 -34.59 -9.74
N PHE A 95 -10.49 -35.24 -9.40
CA PHE A 95 -9.79 -36.16 -10.29
C PHE A 95 -9.88 -37.56 -9.69
N GLU A 96 -10.36 -38.52 -10.47
CA GLU A 96 -10.26 -39.94 -10.12
C GLU A 96 -8.92 -40.47 -10.60
N VAL A 97 -8.13 -40.99 -9.67
CA VAL A 97 -6.89 -41.70 -9.96
C VAL A 97 -7.13 -43.20 -9.80
N PRO A 98 -6.62 -44.05 -10.72
CA PRO A 98 -6.70 -45.50 -10.58
C PRO A 98 -5.99 -45.95 -9.30
N ALA A 99 -6.61 -46.85 -8.55
CA ALA A 99 -5.95 -47.51 -7.43
C ALA A 99 -4.81 -48.39 -7.97
N ILE A 100 -3.59 -48.14 -7.52
CA ILE A 100 -2.45 -49.01 -7.82
C ILE A 100 -2.65 -50.29 -7.03
N ASP A 101 -3.13 -51.34 -7.68
CA ASP A 101 -3.28 -52.65 -7.06
C ASP A 101 -1.88 -53.26 -6.89
N ALA A 102 -1.33 -53.18 -5.67
CA ALA A 102 -0.06 -53.78 -5.31
C ALA A 102 -0.23 -55.31 -5.17
N GLY A 103 -0.58 -55.98 -6.26
CA GLY A 103 -1.13 -57.33 -6.18
C GLY A 103 -1.19 -58.11 -7.48
N ARG A 104 -0.25 -57.95 -8.43
CA ARG A 104 -0.06 -58.97 -9.48
C ARG A 104 1.40 -59.16 -9.84
N ARG A 105 2.08 -59.99 -9.04
CA ARG A 105 3.20 -60.81 -9.51
C ARG A 105 2.60 -62.10 -10.08
N ASN A 106 2.80 -62.33 -11.36
CA ASN A 106 2.99 -63.67 -11.92
C ASN A 106 4.27 -63.63 -12.73
#